data_AF-A0A6N3C055-F1
#
_entry.id   AF-A0A6N3C055-F1
#
_cell.length_a   1.000
_cell.length_b   1.000
_cell.length_c   1.000
_cell.angle_alpha   90.00
_cell.angle_beta   90.00
_cell.angle_gamma   90.00
#
_symmetry.space_group_name_H-M   'P 1'
#
loop_
_entity.id
_entity.type
_entity.pdbx_description
1 polymer ?
#
loop_
_entity_poly.entity_id
_entity_poly.type
_entity_poly.pdbx_seq_one_letter_code
_entity_poly.pdbx_strand_id
1 'polypeptide(L)'
;MKFEPMYKIYYKQPSDWQRILDNRRNSESSISLPIPIHEYNRRNTYDAFFIYHPVLVQLLLSLESKKSAFINLVSKVPTVMILHVMNTFLSTEIKASNDIEGVYSSRKEIRAAIQNSQNDKLRFSSIIAKYQSILDNPHGFKFESSKDIRDLFDDIISNEIEKKNQPDGELFRRDSVDIVNHQDKIIHRGTWPESDIIIELDRALGILNNEDLVLPIRVAIFHYYFGYIHPFYDGNGRTNRFISTAYLAKYYHPLIALRLSAVINNNKKQYYDAFKMTTAEINGGDLTTFVIAFISLIERTIDSAIELLDKRINRLVEEKFKLEAFFEVQHIKDSLLQEIYFLLLQARLFSLGAGISKAEIMNACGKSRGTIFNRFKQIPEEHLIRVKNSRTESYMLKISILE
;
A
#
# COMPACT_ATOMS: atom_id res chain seq x y z
N MET A 1 -25.89 4.71 13.98
CA MET A 1 -25.27 5.41 15.13
C MET A 1 -23.86 5.83 14.76
N LYS A 2 -23.38 7.01 15.19
CA LYS A 2 -21.98 7.44 14.99
C LYS A 2 -21.16 7.02 16.21
N PHE A 3 -19.94 6.52 16.00
CA PHE A 3 -19.00 6.26 17.10
C PHE A 3 -18.41 7.59 17.60
N GLU A 4 -18.49 7.85 18.90
CA GLU A 4 -17.93 9.05 19.53
C GLU A 4 -16.62 8.70 20.25
N PRO A 5 -15.45 9.25 19.84
CA PRO A 5 -14.17 8.98 20.50
C PRO A 5 -14.13 9.43 21.97
N MET A 6 -13.36 8.73 22.81
CA MET A 6 -13.24 9.02 24.25
C MET A 6 -12.72 10.44 24.53
N TYR A 7 -11.78 10.96 23.74
CA TYR A 7 -11.31 12.34 23.91
C TYR A 7 -12.43 13.38 23.70
N LYS A 8 -13.41 13.12 22.80
CA LYS A 8 -14.55 14.03 22.63
C LYS A 8 -15.50 13.97 23.81
N ILE A 9 -15.74 12.76 24.32
CA ILE A 9 -16.55 12.53 25.51
C ILE A 9 -15.93 13.25 26.71
N TYR A 10 -14.60 13.20 26.87
CA TYR A 10 -13.88 13.90 27.94
C TYR A 10 -14.18 15.41 27.96
N TYR A 11 -14.13 16.08 26.80
CA TYR A 11 -14.40 17.52 26.72
C TYR A 11 -15.89 17.89 26.81
N LYS A 12 -16.78 17.02 26.32
CA LYS A 12 -18.22 17.28 26.26
C LYS A 12 -18.97 16.91 27.54
N GLN A 13 -18.55 15.83 28.19
CA GLN A 13 -19.21 15.20 29.35
C GLN A 13 -18.15 14.64 30.33
N PRO A 14 -17.31 15.50 30.94
CA PRO A 14 -16.20 15.06 31.78
C PRO A 14 -16.64 14.21 32.98
N SER A 15 -17.81 14.51 33.56
CA SER A 15 -18.38 13.76 34.69
C SER A 15 -18.74 12.31 34.36
N ASP A 16 -19.01 12.02 33.09
CA ASP A 16 -19.40 10.68 32.61
C ASP A 16 -18.24 9.91 31.97
N TRP A 17 -17.10 10.55 31.74
CA TRP A 17 -15.99 9.98 30.96
C TRP A 17 -15.53 8.62 31.51
N GLN A 18 -15.27 8.53 32.82
CA GLN A 18 -14.80 7.30 33.45
C GLN A 18 -15.84 6.17 33.33
N ARG A 19 -17.10 6.49 33.66
CA ARG A 19 -18.22 5.53 33.56
C ARG A 19 -18.39 5.01 32.13
N ILE A 20 -18.27 5.87 31.12
CA ILE A 20 -18.37 5.47 29.71
C ILE A 20 -17.16 4.62 29.29
N LEU A 21 -15.95 4.98 29.73
CA LEU A 21 -14.74 4.21 29.47
C LEU A 21 -14.87 2.79 30.02
N ASP A 22 -15.27 2.67 31.29
CA ASP A 22 -15.43 1.38 31.97
C ASP A 22 -16.52 0.54 31.30
N ASN A 23 -17.64 1.16 30.93
CA ASN A 23 -18.72 0.48 30.21
C ASN A 23 -18.26 -0.05 28.84
N ARG A 24 -17.40 0.69 28.12
CA ARG A 24 -16.85 0.23 26.84
C ARG A 24 -15.87 -0.91 27.04
N ARG A 25 -14.94 -0.75 27.99
CA ARG A 25 -13.90 -1.74 28.30
C ARG A 25 -14.50 -3.08 28.71
N ASN A 26 -15.58 -3.04 29.51
CA ASN A 26 -16.25 -4.23 30.06
C ASN A 26 -17.45 -4.71 29.22
N SER A 27 -17.68 -4.14 28.03
CA SER A 27 -18.73 -4.60 27.12
C SER A 27 -18.40 -6.00 26.59
N GLU A 28 -19.42 -6.84 26.36
CA GLU A 28 -19.25 -8.15 25.68
C GLU A 28 -18.65 -8.02 24.27
N SER A 29 -18.80 -6.86 23.63
CA SER A 29 -18.23 -6.55 22.32
C SER A 29 -16.78 -6.06 22.38
N SER A 30 -16.21 -5.95 23.58
CA SER A 30 -14.85 -5.46 23.83
C SER A 30 -13.83 -6.59 23.72
N ILE A 31 -12.74 -6.31 23.02
CA ILE A 31 -11.55 -7.15 23.00
C ILE A 31 -10.45 -6.40 23.73
N SER A 32 -10.02 -6.96 24.86
CA SER A 32 -8.84 -6.49 25.58
C SER A 32 -7.57 -6.90 24.84
N LEU A 33 -6.61 -5.99 24.76
CA LEU A 33 -5.34 -6.19 24.11
C LEU A 33 -4.23 -6.03 25.15
N PRO A 34 -3.21 -6.90 25.19
CA PRO A 34 -2.11 -6.81 26.16
C PRO A 34 -1.12 -5.69 25.80
N ILE A 35 -1.60 -4.55 25.33
CA ILE A 35 -0.80 -3.41 24.87
C ILE A 35 -0.95 -2.27 25.88
N PRO A 36 0.09 -1.93 26.65
CA PRO A 36 0.08 -0.74 27.49
C PRO A 36 0.25 0.51 26.62
N ILE A 37 -0.61 1.52 26.83
CA ILE A 37 -0.52 2.83 26.17
C ILE A 37 -0.33 3.91 27.21
N HIS A 38 0.75 4.65 27.04
CA HIS A 38 1.15 5.79 27.86
C HIS A 38 1.41 7.02 26.98
N GLU A 39 0.75 8.15 27.29
CA GLU A 39 1.05 9.44 26.68
C GLU A 39 2.28 10.06 27.35
N TYR A 40 3.20 10.63 26.55
CA TYR A 40 4.40 11.28 27.08
C TYR A 40 4.08 12.37 28.12
N ASN A 41 4.81 12.36 29.25
CA ASN A 41 4.62 13.27 30.40
C ASN A 41 3.23 13.20 31.08
N ARG A 42 2.50 12.09 30.91
CA ARG A 42 1.27 11.81 31.65
C ARG A 42 1.51 10.80 32.77
N ARG A 43 0.51 10.63 33.64
CA ARG A 43 0.67 9.80 34.85
C ARG A 43 0.10 8.40 34.65
N ASN A 44 -0.95 8.29 33.86
CA ASN A 44 -1.69 7.05 33.72
C ASN A 44 -1.26 6.30 32.47
N THR A 45 -1.21 4.98 32.62
CA THR A 45 -1.05 4.03 31.52
C THR A 45 -2.33 3.21 31.47
N TYR A 46 -2.83 2.97 30.27
CA TYR A 46 -4.03 2.17 30.06
C TYR A 46 -3.73 0.98 29.17
N ASP A 47 -4.21 -0.20 29.56
CA ASP A 47 -4.23 -1.33 28.65
C ASP A 47 -5.21 -1.04 27.51
N ALA A 48 -4.76 -1.32 26.30
CA ALA A 48 -5.53 -1.15 25.09
C ALA A 48 -6.75 -2.07 25.05
N PHE A 49 -7.81 -1.59 24.43
CA PHE A 49 -8.94 -2.43 24.02
C PHE A 49 -9.57 -1.83 22.75
N PHE A 50 -10.37 -2.60 22.05
CA PHE A 50 -11.28 -2.06 21.03
C PHE A 50 -12.64 -2.73 21.14
N ILE A 51 -13.68 -2.06 20.64
CA ILE A 51 -15.04 -2.61 20.64
C ILE A 51 -15.52 -2.90 19.21
N TYR A 52 -16.28 -3.98 19.04
CA TYR A 52 -17.04 -4.26 17.81
C TYR A 52 -18.28 -3.36 17.72
N HIS A 53 -18.05 -2.06 17.56
CA HIS A 53 -19.12 -1.09 17.36
C HIS A 53 -19.82 -1.30 15.99
N PRO A 54 -21.13 -1.04 15.84
CA PRO A 54 -21.84 -1.21 14.55
C PRO A 54 -21.19 -0.51 13.35
N VAL A 55 -20.53 0.62 13.55
CA VAL A 55 -19.75 1.32 12.50
C VAL A 55 -18.58 0.47 12.01
N LEU A 56 -17.84 -0.19 12.92
CA LEU A 56 -16.75 -1.08 12.56
C LEU A 56 -17.28 -2.29 11.79
N VAL A 57 -18.38 -2.89 12.26
CA VAL A 57 -19.03 -4.03 11.58
C VAL A 57 -19.48 -3.64 10.17
N GLN A 58 -20.11 -2.48 10.01
CA GLN A 58 -20.54 -1.97 8.71
C GLN A 58 -19.35 -1.74 7.76
N LEU A 59 -18.23 -1.21 8.26
CA LEU A 59 -17.01 -1.05 7.47
C LEU A 59 -16.45 -2.39 7.01
N LEU A 60 -16.41 -3.40 7.89
CA LEU A 60 -15.94 -4.74 7.52
C LEU A 60 -16.83 -5.38 6.45
N LEU A 61 -18.16 -5.27 6.57
CA LEU A 61 -19.09 -5.76 5.53
C LEU A 61 -18.91 -5.02 4.20
N SER A 62 -18.67 -3.70 4.25
CA SER A 62 -18.38 -2.89 3.06
C SER A 62 -17.10 -3.37 2.36
N LEU A 63 -16.05 -3.68 3.12
CA LEU A 63 -14.80 -4.21 2.58
C LEU A 63 -15.01 -5.53 1.82
N GLU A 64 -15.81 -6.46 2.33
CA GLU A 64 -16.09 -7.73 1.63
C GLU A 64 -16.86 -7.54 0.32
N SER A 65 -17.85 -6.64 0.32
CA SER A 65 -18.59 -6.29 -0.89
C SER A 65 -17.66 -5.66 -1.94
N LYS A 66 -16.82 -4.70 -1.54
CA LYS A 66 -15.88 -4.01 -2.43
C LYS A 66 -14.76 -4.93 -2.92
N LYS A 67 -14.28 -5.85 -2.09
CA LYS A 67 -13.33 -6.91 -2.49
C LYS A 67 -13.90 -7.72 -3.65
N SER A 68 -15.16 -8.15 -3.54
CA SER A 68 -15.85 -8.91 -4.59
C SER A 68 -16.01 -8.09 -5.88
N ALA A 69 -16.39 -6.82 -5.76
CA ALA A 69 -16.47 -5.90 -6.90
C ALA A 69 -15.12 -5.71 -7.60
N PHE A 70 -14.03 -5.59 -6.84
CA PHE A 70 -12.68 -5.45 -7.39
C PHE A 70 -12.23 -6.71 -8.16
N ILE A 71 -12.50 -7.91 -7.64
CA ILE A 71 -12.17 -9.17 -8.35
C ILE A 71 -12.88 -9.24 -9.72
N ASN A 72 -14.16 -8.89 -9.76
CA ASN A 72 -14.94 -8.82 -11.01
C ASN A 72 -14.43 -7.76 -11.99
N LEU A 73 -13.78 -6.71 -11.49
CA LEU A 73 -13.22 -5.67 -12.33
C LEU A 73 -11.85 -6.07 -12.89
N VAL A 74 -11.00 -6.68 -12.06
CA VAL A 74 -9.67 -7.15 -12.48
C VAL A 74 -9.76 -8.21 -13.58
N SER A 75 -10.78 -9.07 -13.56
CA SER A 75 -11.01 -10.07 -14.62
C SER A 75 -11.31 -9.46 -15.99
N LYS A 76 -11.67 -8.17 -16.05
CA LYS A 76 -11.88 -7.42 -17.30
C LYS A 76 -10.61 -6.70 -17.78
N VAL A 77 -9.55 -6.67 -16.98
CA VAL A 77 -8.26 -6.11 -17.40
C VAL A 77 -7.63 -7.07 -18.41
N PRO A 78 -7.16 -6.58 -19.59
CA PRO A 78 -6.47 -7.45 -20.54
C PRO A 78 -5.29 -8.17 -19.88
N THR A 79 -5.18 -9.49 -20.06
CA THR A 79 -4.16 -10.32 -19.37
C THR A 79 -2.74 -9.80 -19.55
N VAL A 80 -2.39 -9.41 -20.78
CA VAL A 80 -1.09 -8.82 -21.13
C VAL A 80 -0.79 -7.51 -20.39
N MET A 81 -1.82 -6.82 -19.88
CA MET A 81 -1.69 -5.57 -19.15
C MET A 81 -1.63 -5.72 -17.62
N ILE A 82 -1.92 -6.90 -17.06
CA ILE A 82 -1.94 -7.11 -15.60
C ILE A 82 -0.59 -6.74 -14.98
N LEU A 83 0.51 -7.24 -15.54
CA LEU A 83 1.86 -6.94 -15.04
C LEU A 83 2.20 -5.44 -15.15
N HIS A 84 1.73 -4.76 -16.19
CA HIS A 84 1.91 -3.31 -16.34
C HIS A 84 1.13 -2.51 -15.29
N VAL A 85 -0.09 -2.95 -14.94
CA VAL A 85 -0.89 -2.39 -13.85
C VAL A 85 -0.20 -2.63 -12.50
N MET A 86 0.32 -3.84 -12.27
CA MET A 86 1.08 -4.18 -11.07
C MET A 86 2.30 -3.27 -10.90
N ASN A 87 3.15 -3.15 -11.92
CA ASN A 87 4.34 -2.30 -11.90
C ASN A 87 3.99 -0.82 -11.68
N THR A 88 2.84 -0.38 -12.21
CA THR A 88 2.30 0.96 -12.00
C THR A 88 1.91 1.21 -10.54
N PHE A 89 1.22 0.26 -9.91
CA PHE A 89 0.82 0.37 -8.50
C PHE A 89 2.04 0.27 -7.60
N LEU A 90 2.93 -0.68 -7.84
CA LEU A 90 4.20 -0.81 -7.12
C LEU A 90 5.03 0.48 -7.15
N SER A 91 5.19 1.08 -8.33
CA SER A 91 5.92 2.35 -8.44
C SER A 91 5.26 3.48 -7.64
N THR A 92 3.93 3.47 -7.55
CA THR A 92 3.17 4.48 -6.80
C THR A 92 3.24 4.22 -5.30
N GLU A 93 3.20 2.96 -4.86
CA GLU A 93 3.34 2.53 -3.47
C GLU A 93 4.69 2.96 -2.88
N ILE A 94 5.78 2.59 -3.54
CA ILE A 94 7.15 2.94 -3.10
C ILE A 94 7.30 4.46 -3.01
N LYS A 95 6.89 5.17 -4.07
CA LYS A 95 6.99 6.63 -4.09
C LYS A 95 6.17 7.26 -2.96
N ALA A 96 4.92 6.86 -2.80
CA ALA A 96 4.04 7.43 -1.78
C ALA A 96 4.53 7.12 -0.36
N SER A 97 5.04 5.90 -0.12
CA SER A 97 5.63 5.53 1.17
C SER A 97 6.85 6.41 1.50
N ASN A 98 7.70 6.70 0.51
CA ASN A 98 8.84 7.60 0.68
C ASN A 98 8.40 9.07 0.88
N ASP A 99 7.42 9.55 0.11
CA ASP A 99 6.87 10.90 0.23
C ASP A 99 6.23 11.15 1.60
N ILE A 100 5.72 10.12 2.29
CA ILE A 100 5.21 10.22 3.67
C ILE A 100 6.33 10.58 4.64
N GLU A 101 7.52 9.98 4.49
CA GLU A 101 8.70 10.21 5.34
C GLU A 101 9.61 11.35 4.84
N GLY A 102 9.24 12.05 3.76
CA GLY A 102 10.09 13.09 3.17
C GLY A 102 11.32 12.56 2.42
N VAL A 103 11.37 11.26 2.13
CA VAL A 103 12.48 10.64 1.38
C VAL A 103 12.30 10.92 -0.11
N TYR A 104 13.27 11.63 -0.72
CA TYR A 104 13.20 11.93 -2.15
C TYR A 104 13.35 10.66 -3.00
N SER A 105 12.40 10.47 -3.93
CA SER A 105 12.43 9.42 -4.93
C SER A 105 11.73 9.87 -6.22
N SER A 106 12.32 9.56 -7.38
CA SER A 106 11.71 9.92 -8.67
C SER A 106 10.98 8.73 -9.31
N ARG A 107 9.88 9.00 -10.03
CA ARG A 107 9.17 7.94 -10.79
C ARG A 107 10.09 7.27 -11.82
N LYS A 108 11.04 8.01 -12.39
CA LYS A 108 12.00 7.48 -13.38
C LYS A 108 12.95 6.47 -12.75
N GLU A 109 13.49 6.80 -11.58
CA GLU A 109 14.39 5.94 -10.79
C GLU A 109 13.70 4.64 -10.38
N ILE A 110 12.50 4.72 -9.78
CA ILE A 110 11.75 3.53 -9.36
C ILE A 110 11.40 2.64 -10.56
N ARG A 111 10.96 3.24 -11.68
CA ARG A 111 10.67 2.46 -12.90
C ARG A 111 11.91 1.78 -13.46
N ALA A 112 13.06 2.46 -13.44
CA ALA A 112 14.31 1.87 -13.88
C ALA A 112 14.69 0.65 -13.03
N ALA A 113 14.48 0.72 -11.70
CA ALA A 113 14.70 -0.40 -10.80
C ALA A 113 13.71 -1.57 -11.06
N ILE A 114 12.42 -1.28 -11.29
CA ILE A 114 11.43 -2.32 -11.63
C ILE A 114 11.80 -3.06 -12.92
N GLN A 115 12.26 -2.32 -13.93
CA GLN A 115 12.62 -2.90 -15.24
C GLN A 115 13.94 -3.67 -15.22
N ASN A 116 14.83 -3.36 -14.28
CA ASN A 116 16.14 -4.01 -14.14
C ASN A 116 16.22 -4.70 -12.78
N SER A 117 15.19 -5.47 -12.42
CA SER A 117 15.08 -6.12 -11.11
C SER A 117 16.22 -7.09 -10.79
N GLN A 118 16.98 -7.53 -11.80
CA GLN A 118 18.19 -8.36 -11.66
C GLN A 118 19.45 -7.57 -11.28
N ASN A 119 19.37 -6.23 -11.21
CA ASN A 119 20.51 -5.39 -10.87
C ASN A 119 20.39 -4.89 -9.44
N ASP A 120 20.99 -5.64 -8.52
CA ASP A 120 20.94 -5.38 -7.08
C ASP A 120 21.60 -4.04 -6.69
N LYS A 121 22.40 -3.43 -7.59
CA LYS A 121 23.05 -2.13 -7.35
C LYS A 121 22.11 -0.93 -7.47
N LEU A 122 20.92 -1.10 -8.03
CA LEU A 122 19.96 -0.01 -8.16
C LEU A 122 19.29 0.25 -6.82
N ARG A 123 19.18 1.53 -6.45
CA ARG A 123 18.32 1.93 -5.34
C ARG A 123 16.90 1.42 -5.56
N PHE A 124 16.29 0.90 -4.51
CA PHE A 124 14.99 0.21 -4.49
C PHE A 124 14.95 -1.24 -5.04
N SER A 125 16.07 -1.83 -5.46
CA SER A 125 16.11 -3.24 -5.91
C SER A 125 15.51 -4.19 -4.87
N SER A 126 16.00 -4.14 -3.63
CA SER A 126 15.52 -4.97 -2.52
C SER A 126 14.03 -4.79 -2.21
N ILE A 127 13.55 -3.55 -2.05
CA ILE A 127 12.13 -3.31 -1.74
C ILE A 127 11.22 -3.75 -2.89
N ILE A 128 11.64 -3.58 -4.15
CA ILE A 128 10.91 -4.06 -5.33
C ILE A 128 10.86 -5.59 -5.33
N ALA A 129 11.98 -6.26 -5.09
CA ALA A 129 12.03 -7.72 -5.02
C ALA A 129 11.10 -8.27 -3.92
N LYS A 130 11.05 -7.60 -2.75
CA LYS A 130 10.13 -7.96 -1.68
C LYS A 130 8.66 -7.78 -2.08
N TYR A 131 8.30 -6.64 -2.67
CA TYR A 131 6.94 -6.47 -3.18
C TYR A 131 6.60 -7.46 -4.30
N GLN A 132 7.55 -7.81 -5.18
CA GLN A 132 7.36 -8.86 -6.20
C GLN A 132 7.09 -10.21 -5.55
N SER A 133 7.83 -10.59 -4.51
CA SER A 133 7.55 -11.83 -3.79
C SER A 133 6.17 -11.85 -3.10
N ILE A 134 5.65 -10.70 -2.66
CA ILE A 134 4.25 -10.58 -2.17
C ILE A 134 3.27 -10.85 -3.32
N LEU A 135 3.56 -10.38 -4.51
CA LEU A 135 2.70 -10.55 -5.68
C LEU A 135 2.69 -12.01 -6.16
N ASP A 136 3.85 -12.68 -6.12
CA ASP A 136 4.02 -14.06 -6.58
C ASP A 136 3.49 -15.07 -5.55
N ASN A 137 3.72 -14.83 -4.25
CA ASN A 137 3.22 -15.65 -3.16
C ASN A 137 2.75 -14.78 -1.99
N PRO A 138 1.50 -14.30 -2.00
CA PRO A 138 0.98 -13.41 -0.95
C PRO A 138 1.05 -14.03 0.46
N HIS A 139 0.94 -15.35 0.56
CA HIS A 139 1.03 -16.08 1.83
C HIS A 139 2.47 -16.39 2.27
N GLY A 140 3.48 -16.05 1.45
CA GLY A 140 4.88 -16.35 1.72
C GLY A 140 5.53 -15.51 2.83
N PHE A 141 4.94 -14.36 3.18
CA PHE A 141 5.43 -13.53 4.28
C PHE A 141 4.77 -13.92 5.58
N LYS A 142 5.53 -14.31 6.58
CA LYS A 142 5.06 -14.42 7.97
C LYS A 142 6.20 -13.91 8.86
N PHE A 143 5.89 -12.93 9.71
CA PHE A 143 6.83 -12.45 10.70
C PHE A 143 6.44 -13.10 12.02
N GLU A 144 7.32 -13.93 12.57
CA GLU A 144 7.07 -14.70 13.80
C GLU A 144 7.81 -14.09 14.99
N SER A 145 8.88 -13.34 14.73
CA SER A 145 9.70 -12.70 15.74
C SER A 145 10.15 -11.30 15.34
N SER A 146 10.53 -10.52 16.34
CA SER A 146 11.19 -9.22 16.20
C SER A 146 12.47 -9.30 15.35
N LYS A 147 13.19 -10.43 15.34
CA LYS A 147 14.31 -10.65 14.42
C LYS A 147 13.88 -10.60 12.95
N ASP A 148 12.72 -11.14 12.60
CA ASP A 148 12.23 -11.09 11.20
C ASP A 148 11.93 -9.64 10.76
N ILE A 149 11.52 -8.79 11.71
CA ILE A 149 11.34 -7.36 11.49
C ILE A 149 12.69 -6.67 11.24
N ARG A 150 13.72 -7.05 12.01
CA ARG A 150 15.10 -6.56 11.79
C ARG A 150 15.64 -7.03 10.44
N ASP A 151 15.49 -8.29 10.09
CA ASP A 151 15.96 -8.84 8.81
C ASP A 151 15.27 -8.13 7.63
N LEU A 152 13.97 -7.84 7.73
CA LEU A 152 13.25 -7.03 6.74
C LEU A 152 13.82 -5.62 6.62
N PHE A 153 14.04 -4.95 7.75
CA PHE A 153 14.59 -3.60 7.80
C PHE A 153 15.98 -3.53 7.16
N ASP A 154 16.85 -4.49 7.48
CA ASP A 154 18.19 -4.57 6.93
C ASP A 154 18.17 -4.75 5.42
N ASP A 155 17.21 -5.52 4.89
CA ASP A 155 17.08 -5.73 3.45
C ASP A 155 16.56 -4.48 2.71
N ILE A 156 15.49 -3.84 3.22
CA ILE A 156 14.78 -2.81 2.44
C ILE A 156 15.07 -1.37 2.85
N ILE A 157 15.62 -1.11 4.04
CA ILE A 157 15.81 0.24 4.58
C ILE A 157 17.28 0.58 4.87
N SER A 158 18.09 -0.36 5.38
CA SER A 158 19.42 -0.03 5.92
C SER A 158 20.30 0.75 4.96
N ASN A 159 20.31 0.40 3.67
CA ASN A 159 21.11 1.08 2.65
C ASN A 159 20.58 2.47 2.24
N GLU A 160 19.40 2.87 2.74
CA GLU A 160 18.74 4.14 2.43
C GLU A 160 18.78 5.16 3.58
N ILE A 161 19.39 4.81 4.72
CA ILE A 161 19.48 5.70 5.90
C ILE A 161 20.94 6.04 6.23
N GLU A 162 21.13 7.18 6.90
CA GLU A 162 22.46 7.61 7.33
C GLU A 162 23.07 6.62 8.33
N LYS A 163 24.41 6.46 8.30
CA LYS A 163 25.12 5.56 9.21
C LYS A 163 24.81 5.81 10.69
N LYS A 164 24.55 7.07 11.07
CA LYS A 164 24.19 7.47 12.44
C LYS A 164 22.78 7.02 12.86
N ASN A 165 21.89 6.75 11.90
CA ASN A 165 20.53 6.29 12.13
C ASN A 165 20.43 4.76 12.05
N GLN A 166 21.54 4.05 11.86
CA GLN A 166 21.55 2.59 11.89
C GLN A 166 21.27 2.10 13.32
N PRO A 167 20.55 0.97 13.48
CA PRO A 167 20.40 0.33 14.77
C PRO A 167 21.77 0.01 15.38
N ASP A 168 21.95 0.36 16.64
CA ASP A 168 23.19 0.19 17.40
C ASP A 168 23.08 -0.90 18.47
N GLY A 169 21.87 -1.38 18.77
CA GLY A 169 21.57 -2.52 19.64
C GLY A 169 21.83 -3.88 19.00
N GLU A 170 21.39 -4.93 19.67
CA GLU A 170 21.43 -6.30 19.14
C GLU A 170 20.52 -6.42 17.90
N LEU A 171 19.29 -5.92 17.99
CA LEU A 171 18.28 -5.92 16.94
C LEU A 171 17.76 -4.51 16.62
N PHE A 172 17.69 -3.59 17.58
CA PHE A 172 17.01 -2.30 17.45
C PHE A 172 17.86 -1.16 18.00
N ARG A 173 17.28 0.04 18.10
CA ARG A 173 17.96 1.17 18.76
C ARG A 173 18.14 0.91 20.25
N ARG A 174 19.28 1.32 20.81
CA ARG A 174 19.51 1.31 22.26
C ARG A 174 18.88 2.50 22.96
N ASP A 175 18.98 3.67 22.34
CA ASP A 175 18.56 4.92 22.96
C ASP A 175 17.11 5.28 22.64
N SER A 176 16.52 6.10 23.50
CA SER A 176 15.17 6.64 23.34
C SER A 176 15.08 7.59 22.14
N VAL A 177 13.94 7.54 21.44
CA VAL A 177 13.59 8.50 20.38
C VAL A 177 12.26 9.17 20.68
N ASP A 178 12.21 10.48 20.43
CA ASP A 178 11.00 11.27 20.57
C ASP A 178 10.36 11.48 19.19
N ILE A 179 9.06 11.17 19.10
CA ILE A 179 8.25 11.38 17.92
C ILE A 179 7.63 12.77 18.04
N VAL A 180 8.03 13.67 17.16
CA VAL A 180 7.60 15.07 17.16
C VAL A 180 6.53 15.37 16.11
N ASN A 181 5.74 16.40 16.34
CA ASN A 181 4.84 16.95 15.31
C ASN A 181 5.60 17.93 14.38
N HIS A 182 4.90 18.50 13.39
CA HIS A 182 5.44 19.53 12.49
C HIS A 182 5.89 20.85 13.19
N GLN A 183 5.71 20.98 14.51
CA GLN A 183 6.12 22.13 15.32
C GLN A 183 7.20 21.73 16.33
N ASP A 184 7.90 20.61 16.11
CA ASP A 184 8.94 20.04 16.98
C ASP A 184 8.49 19.72 18.41
N LYS A 185 7.18 19.64 18.65
CA LYS A 185 6.64 19.23 19.95
C LYS A 185 6.60 17.71 20.03
N ILE A 186 7.20 17.15 21.07
CA ILE A 186 7.14 15.73 21.40
C ILE A 186 5.68 15.33 21.61
N ILE A 187 5.20 14.41 20.77
CA ILE A 187 3.87 13.80 20.86
C ILE A 187 3.96 12.50 21.67
N HIS A 188 5.01 11.74 21.44
CA HIS A 188 5.20 10.41 22.00
C HIS A 188 6.70 10.10 22.12
N ARG A 189 7.05 9.23 23.06
CA ARG A 189 8.40 8.67 23.21
C ARG A 189 8.34 7.19 22.92
N GLY A 190 9.08 6.72 21.93
CA GLY A 190 9.11 5.31 21.56
C GLY A 190 9.55 4.42 22.72
N THR A 191 9.16 3.15 22.69
CA THR A 191 9.50 2.17 23.73
C THR A 191 11.02 2.07 23.91
N TRP A 192 11.49 2.00 25.15
CA TRP A 192 12.90 1.83 25.50
C TRP A 192 12.98 1.23 26.91
N PRO A 193 14.03 0.46 27.25
CA PRO A 193 15.21 0.11 26.45
C PRO A 193 14.92 -0.93 25.35
N GLU A 194 15.95 -1.33 24.60
CA GLU A 194 15.85 -2.32 23.51
C GLU A 194 15.15 -3.63 23.92
N SER A 195 15.36 -4.13 25.13
CA SER A 195 14.68 -5.33 25.63
C SER A 195 13.16 -5.20 25.57
N ASP A 196 12.64 -4.02 25.88
CA ASP A 196 11.20 -3.75 25.87
C ASP A 196 10.70 -3.61 24.43
N ILE A 197 11.52 -3.06 23.53
CA ILE A 197 11.21 -3.03 22.09
C ILE A 197 11.00 -4.46 21.56
N ILE A 198 11.90 -5.39 21.91
CA ILE A 198 11.82 -6.80 21.51
C ILE A 198 10.54 -7.44 22.04
N ILE A 199 10.29 -7.33 23.35
CA ILE A 199 9.11 -7.89 24.02
C ILE A 199 7.81 -7.35 23.38
N GLU A 200 7.74 -6.04 23.15
CA GLU A 200 6.53 -5.41 22.64
C GLU A 200 6.31 -5.66 21.15
N LEU A 201 7.38 -5.81 20.34
CA LEU A 201 7.25 -6.23 18.94
C LEU A 201 6.79 -7.69 18.83
N ASP A 202 7.33 -8.59 19.63
CA ASP A 202 6.88 -9.99 19.64
C ASP A 202 5.41 -10.08 20.05
N ARG A 203 4.97 -9.24 21.00
CA ARG A 203 3.56 -9.11 21.36
C ARG A 203 2.71 -8.54 20.21
N ALA A 204 3.20 -7.51 19.52
CA ALA A 204 2.54 -6.95 18.35
C ALA A 204 2.37 -8.00 17.24
N LEU A 205 3.39 -8.83 17.02
CA LEU A 205 3.37 -9.94 16.07
C LEU A 205 2.40 -11.04 16.49
N GLY A 206 2.30 -11.33 17.79
CA GLY A 206 1.28 -12.22 18.33
C GLY A 206 -0.14 -11.78 17.96
N ILE A 207 -0.44 -10.47 18.06
CA ILE A 207 -1.72 -9.91 17.62
C ILE A 207 -1.84 -9.96 16.09
N LEU A 208 -0.78 -9.57 15.38
CA LEU A 208 -0.77 -9.60 13.91
C LEU A 208 -0.99 -11.01 13.36
N ASN A 209 -0.63 -12.07 14.09
CA ASN A 209 -0.76 -13.47 13.71
C ASN A 209 -1.98 -14.19 14.33
N ASN A 210 -2.73 -13.56 15.24
CA ASN A 210 -3.89 -14.17 15.90
C ASN A 210 -5.05 -14.38 14.91
N GLU A 211 -5.37 -15.61 14.53
CA GLU A 211 -6.43 -15.93 13.55
C GLU A 211 -7.87 -15.78 14.07
N ASP A 212 -8.05 -15.59 15.38
CA ASP A 212 -9.38 -15.33 15.97
C ASP A 212 -9.91 -13.92 15.65
N LEU A 213 -9.03 -13.02 15.21
CA LEU A 213 -9.38 -11.68 14.76
C LEU A 213 -9.35 -11.59 13.23
N VAL A 214 -10.31 -10.87 12.64
CA VAL A 214 -10.30 -10.63 11.19
C VAL A 214 -9.06 -9.80 10.79
N LEU A 215 -8.46 -10.15 9.65
CA LEU A 215 -7.17 -9.61 9.24
C LEU A 215 -7.08 -8.07 9.21
N PRO A 216 -8.08 -7.33 8.70
CA PRO A 216 -8.01 -5.86 8.68
C PRO A 216 -7.87 -5.24 10.08
N ILE A 217 -8.47 -5.86 11.10
CA ILE A 217 -8.36 -5.42 12.50
C ILE A 217 -6.94 -5.70 13.03
N ARG A 218 -6.42 -6.91 12.81
CA ARG A 218 -5.05 -7.29 13.20
C ARG A 218 -4.02 -6.34 12.63
N VAL A 219 -4.13 -6.06 11.34
CA VAL A 219 -3.25 -5.12 10.63
C VAL A 219 -3.40 -3.71 11.22
N ALA A 220 -4.62 -3.23 11.49
CA ALA A 220 -4.82 -1.91 12.10
C ALA A 220 -4.17 -1.80 13.48
N ILE A 221 -4.36 -2.80 14.35
CA ILE A 221 -3.79 -2.81 15.71
C ILE A 221 -2.25 -2.89 15.63
N PHE A 222 -1.71 -3.80 14.82
CA PHE A 222 -0.26 -3.90 14.61
C PHE A 222 0.31 -2.59 14.06
N HIS A 223 -0.36 -1.97 13.08
CA HIS A 223 0.10 -0.75 12.46
C HIS A 223 0.18 0.41 13.45
N TYR A 224 -0.82 0.54 14.33
CA TYR A 224 -0.75 1.47 15.45
C TYR A 224 0.42 1.11 16.37
N TYR A 225 0.48 -0.14 16.81
CA TYR A 225 1.37 -0.52 17.90
C TYR A 225 2.84 -0.49 17.50
N PHE A 226 3.17 -0.91 16.28
CA PHE A 226 4.49 -0.74 15.70
C PHE A 226 4.91 0.74 15.67
N GLY A 227 3.99 1.63 15.26
CA GLY A 227 4.25 3.07 15.24
C GLY A 227 4.46 3.67 16.64
N TYR A 228 3.76 3.13 17.65
CA TYR A 228 3.93 3.48 19.06
C TYR A 228 5.27 2.99 19.62
N ILE A 229 5.66 1.75 19.35
CA ILE A 229 6.94 1.17 19.79
C ILE A 229 8.12 1.92 19.16
N HIS A 230 8.04 2.20 17.86
CA HIS A 230 9.04 2.96 17.10
C HIS A 230 10.46 2.36 17.22
N PRO A 231 10.69 1.13 16.74
CA PRO A 231 11.87 0.33 17.05
C PRO A 231 13.20 0.82 16.45
N PHE A 232 13.19 1.66 15.43
CA PHE A 232 14.40 2.13 14.73
C PHE A 232 14.61 3.63 14.91
N TYR A 233 15.82 4.15 14.65
CA TYR A 233 16.07 5.60 14.63
C TYR A 233 15.44 6.29 13.40
N ASP A 234 15.36 5.58 12.27
CA ASP A 234 14.73 6.03 11.02
C ASP A 234 14.13 4.81 10.31
N GLY A 235 13.15 5.00 9.41
CA GLY A 235 12.59 3.93 8.58
C GLY A 235 11.39 3.20 9.16
N ASN A 236 10.93 3.60 10.36
CA ASN A 236 9.77 2.99 11.03
C ASN A 236 8.51 3.00 10.15
N GLY A 237 8.14 4.16 9.62
CA GLY A 237 6.92 4.29 8.81
C GLY A 237 6.95 3.45 7.53
N ARG A 238 8.10 3.42 6.83
CA ARG A 238 8.31 2.61 5.61
C ARG A 238 8.19 1.12 5.90
N THR A 239 8.84 0.66 6.97
CA THR A 239 8.81 -0.75 7.42
C THR A 239 7.39 -1.16 7.80
N ASN A 240 6.70 -0.33 8.59
CA ASN A 240 5.33 -0.58 9.04
C ASN A 240 4.35 -0.70 7.86
N ARG A 241 4.43 0.24 6.90
CA ARG A 241 3.59 0.21 5.68
C ARG A 241 3.90 -1.00 4.81
N PHE A 242 5.17 -1.40 4.67
CA PHE A 242 5.52 -2.62 3.96
C PHE A 242 4.84 -3.86 4.59
N ILE A 243 4.99 -4.05 5.91
CA ILE A 243 4.40 -5.19 6.63
C ILE A 243 2.87 -5.19 6.50
N SER A 244 2.25 -4.02 6.62
CA SER A 244 0.80 -3.86 6.46
C SER A 244 0.35 -4.25 5.05
N THR A 245 1.06 -3.81 4.02
CA THR A 245 0.79 -4.18 2.63
C THR A 245 0.98 -5.69 2.41
N ALA A 246 2.04 -6.30 2.98
CA ALA A 246 2.29 -7.74 2.88
C ALA A 246 1.15 -8.56 3.49
N TYR A 247 0.66 -8.17 4.67
CA TYR A 247 -0.45 -8.89 5.30
C TYR A 247 -1.77 -8.64 4.58
N LEU A 248 -2.08 -7.40 4.16
CA LEU A 248 -3.31 -7.13 3.41
C LEU A 248 -3.36 -7.90 2.08
N ALA A 249 -2.22 -8.14 1.43
CA ALA A 249 -2.16 -8.94 0.20
C ALA A 249 -2.54 -10.43 0.41
N LYS A 250 -2.49 -10.95 1.65
CA LYS A 250 -2.97 -12.31 1.98
C LYS A 250 -4.50 -12.43 1.92
N TYR A 251 -5.21 -11.31 2.09
CA TYR A 251 -6.66 -11.30 2.28
C TYR A 251 -7.41 -10.55 1.18
N TYR A 252 -6.74 -9.56 0.59
CA TYR A 252 -7.20 -8.81 -0.57
C TYR A 252 -6.32 -9.11 -1.78
N HIS A 253 -6.82 -8.82 -2.98
CA HIS A 253 -6.02 -8.94 -4.18
C HIS A 253 -4.76 -8.06 -4.08
N PRO A 254 -3.55 -8.55 -4.41
CA PRO A 254 -2.29 -7.81 -4.21
C PRO A 254 -2.27 -6.39 -4.80
N LEU A 255 -2.94 -6.18 -5.94
CA LEU A 255 -3.14 -4.85 -6.53
C LEU A 255 -3.85 -3.84 -5.59
N ILE A 256 -4.77 -4.28 -4.74
CA ILE A 256 -5.37 -3.41 -3.71
C ILE A 256 -4.29 -3.01 -2.71
N ALA A 257 -3.54 -3.99 -2.21
CA ALA A 257 -2.55 -3.78 -1.15
C ALA A 257 -1.45 -2.77 -1.59
N LEU A 258 -1.01 -2.82 -2.85
CA LEU A 258 -0.06 -1.90 -3.47
C LEU A 258 -0.57 -0.45 -3.67
N ARG A 259 -1.65 -0.06 -3.00
CA ARG A 259 -2.17 1.32 -3.01
C ARG A 259 -2.29 1.94 -1.63
N LEU A 260 -1.99 1.18 -0.57
CA LEU A 260 -2.18 1.63 0.81
C LEU A 260 -1.43 2.93 1.08
N SER A 261 -0.14 3.00 0.73
CA SER A 261 0.68 4.20 0.99
C SER A 261 0.19 5.39 0.18
N ALA A 262 -0.29 5.18 -1.05
CA ALA A 262 -0.86 6.25 -1.86
C ALA A 262 -2.10 6.89 -1.21
N VAL A 263 -2.98 6.07 -0.63
CA VAL A 263 -4.15 6.56 0.09
C VAL A 263 -3.77 7.21 1.41
N ILE A 264 -2.84 6.63 2.18
CA ILE A 264 -2.32 7.26 3.41
C ILE A 264 -1.71 8.63 3.07
N ASN A 265 -0.91 8.72 2.02
CA ASN A 265 -0.26 9.97 1.59
C ASN A 265 -1.27 11.07 1.23
N ASN A 266 -2.40 10.71 0.62
CA ASN A 266 -3.49 11.66 0.33
C ASN A 266 -4.32 12.02 1.56
N ASN A 267 -4.20 11.26 2.66
CA ASN A 267 -4.97 11.43 3.89
C ASN A 267 -4.05 11.58 5.14
N LYS A 268 -2.83 12.12 4.96
CA LYS A 268 -1.80 12.22 6.03
C LYS A 268 -2.33 12.80 7.32
N LYS A 269 -3.09 13.89 7.23
CA LYS A 269 -3.66 14.55 8.41
C LYS A 269 -4.55 13.59 9.21
N GLN A 270 -5.50 12.92 8.55
CA GLN A 270 -6.37 11.94 9.20
C GLN A 270 -5.57 10.79 9.82
N TYR A 271 -4.56 10.31 9.10
CA TYR A 271 -3.70 9.22 9.54
C TYR A 271 -2.91 9.58 10.81
N TYR A 272 -2.20 10.72 10.83
CA TYR A 272 -1.44 11.17 12.00
C TYR A 272 -2.33 11.63 13.16
N ASP A 273 -3.48 12.26 12.88
CA ASP A 273 -4.46 12.61 13.91
C ASP A 273 -4.97 11.35 14.63
N ALA A 274 -5.16 10.23 13.93
CA ALA A 274 -5.57 8.96 14.54
C ALA A 274 -4.52 8.46 15.56
N PHE A 275 -3.23 8.45 15.21
CA PHE A 275 -2.17 8.09 16.16
C PHE A 275 -2.17 8.98 17.40
N LYS A 276 -2.23 10.30 17.19
CA LYS A 276 -2.20 11.28 18.28
C LYS A 276 -3.40 11.12 19.21
N MET A 277 -4.60 10.97 18.66
CA MET A 277 -5.83 10.83 19.44
C MET A 277 -5.85 9.54 20.24
N THR A 278 -5.38 8.43 19.66
CA THR A 278 -5.37 7.13 20.33
C THR A 278 -4.38 7.07 21.48
N THR A 279 -3.23 7.74 21.33
CA THR A 279 -2.16 7.76 22.34
C THR A 279 -2.47 8.65 23.54
N ALA A 280 -3.44 9.58 23.43
CA ALA A 280 -3.76 10.52 24.50
C ALA A 280 -4.29 9.81 25.76
N GLU A 281 -3.87 10.27 26.94
CA GLU A 281 -4.31 9.75 28.25
C GLU A 281 -5.84 9.81 28.40
N ILE A 282 -6.45 10.89 27.90
CA ILE A 282 -7.91 11.09 27.88
C ILE A 282 -8.66 10.14 26.90
N ASN A 283 -7.95 9.39 26.08
CA ASN A 283 -8.53 8.33 25.27
C ASN A 283 -8.71 7.02 26.06
N GLY A 284 -7.98 6.83 27.16
CA GLY A 284 -8.18 5.70 28.09
C GLY A 284 -7.85 4.33 27.50
N GLY A 285 -7.00 4.26 26.48
CA GLY A 285 -6.66 2.99 25.79
C GLY A 285 -7.69 2.48 24.79
N ASP A 286 -8.69 3.28 24.40
CA ASP A 286 -9.71 2.88 23.40
C ASP A 286 -9.15 2.98 21.96
N LEU A 287 -8.72 1.86 21.38
CA LEU A 287 -8.21 1.77 19.99
C LEU A 287 -9.31 1.79 18.95
N THR A 288 -10.59 1.75 19.33
CA THR A 288 -11.71 1.63 18.37
C THR A 288 -11.67 2.77 17.34
N THR A 289 -11.32 3.99 17.76
CA THR A 289 -11.16 5.13 16.83
C THR A 289 -10.07 4.87 15.79
N PHE A 290 -8.91 4.33 16.21
CA PHE A 290 -7.81 4.02 15.31
C PHE A 290 -8.20 2.91 14.34
N VAL A 291 -8.77 1.82 14.86
CA VAL A 291 -9.18 0.66 14.07
C VAL A 291 -10.19 1.09 12.99
N ILE A 292 -11.21 1.87 13.35
CA ILE A 292 -12.17 2.44 12.40
C ILE A 292 -11.48 3.35 11.37
N ALA A 293 -10.59 4.24 11.82
CA ALA A 293 -9.90 5.18 10.94
C ALA A 293 -9.00 4.46 9.92
N PHE A 294 -8.23 3.47 10.37
CA PHE A 294 -7.32 2.71 9.52
C PHE A 294 -8.08 1.79 8.56
N ILE A 295 -9.15 1.12 9.02
CA ILE A 295 -10.02 0.32 8.15
C ILE A 295 -10.72 1.19 7.10
N SER A 296 -11.11 2.42 7.44
CA SER A 296 -11.61 3.37 6.43
C SER A 296 -10.55 3.76 5.39
N LEU A 297 -9.26 3.81 5.75
CA LEU A 297 -8.17 3.99 4.78
C LEU A 297 -8.01 2.75 3.88
N ILE A 298 -8.18 1.54 4.42
CA ILE A 298 -8.21 0.30 3.62
C ILE A 298 -9.40 0.33 2.65
N GLU A 299 -10.59 0.74 3.10
CA GLU A 299 -11.78 0.87 2.24
C GLU A 299 -11.52 1.85 1.08
N ARG A 300 -10.98 3.04 1.38
CA ARG A 300 -10.56 4.02 0.36
C ARG A 300 -9.48 3.48 -0.57
N THR A 301 -8.64 2.57 -0.09
CA THR A 301 -7.63 1.89 -0.91
C THR A 301 -8.29 1.00 -1.96
N ILE A 302 -9.31 0.22 -1.57
CA ILE A 302 -10.10 -0.58 -2.52
C ILE A 302 -10.85 0.32 -3.50
N ASP A 303 -11.54 1.35 -3.01
CA ASP A 303 -12.30 2.28 -3.85
C ASP A 303 -11.42 2.97 -4.88
N SER A 304 -10.25 3.45 -4.46
CA SER A 304 -9.29 4.09 -5.36
C SER A 304 -8.72 3.11 -6.40
N ALA A 305 -8.63 1.81 -6.07
CA ALA A 305 -8.23 0.78 -7.02
C ALA A 305 -9.35 0.50 -8.05
N ILE A 306 -10.60 0.38 -7.58
CA ILE A 306 -11.79 0.18 -8.40
C ILE A 306 -11.95 1.35 -9.38
N GLU A 307 -11.99 2.59 -8.88
CA GLU A 307 -12.18 3.79 -9.70
C GLU A 307 -11.14 3.90 -10.82
N LEU A 308 -9.87 3.62 -10.50
CA LEU A 308 -8.79 3.72 -11.48
C LEU A 308 -8.89 2.64 -12.56
N LEU A 309 -9.22 1.40 -12.21
CA LEU A 309 -9.35 0.32 -13.17
C LEU A 309 -10.60 0.49 -14.02
N ASP A 310 -11.72 0.86 -13.42
CA ASP A 310 -13.01 1.06 -14.10
C ASP A 310 -12.88 2.18 -15.14
N LYS A 311 -12.28 3.31 -14.76
CA LYS A 311 -11.98 4.40 -15.70
C LYS A 311 -11.12 3.95 -16.89
N ARG A 312 -10.13 3.08 -16.68
CA ARG A 312 -9.27 2.57 -17.76
C ARG A 312 -9.98 1.57 -18.65
N ILE A 313 -10.82 0.71 -18.07
CA ILE A 313 -11.61 -0.28 -18.80
C ILE A 313 -12.67 0.42 -19.66
N ASN A 314 -13.43 1.35 -19.10
CA ASN A 314 -14.43 2.11 -19.86
C ASN A 314 -13.79 2.90 -20.99
N ARG A 315 -12.65 3.55 -20.71
CA ARG A 315 -11.88 4.21 -21.77
C ARG A 315 -11.37 3.23 -22.83
N LEU A 316 -10.93 2.02 -22.46
CA LEU A 316 -10.52 1.02 -23.46
C LEU A 316 -11.68 0.65 -24.37
N VAL A 317 -12.89 0.48 -23.83
CA VAL A 317 -14.10 0.18 -24.61
C VAL A 317 -14.40 1.31 -25.59
N GLU A 318 -14.42 2.56 -25.13
CA GLU A 318 -14.66 3.73 -25.97
C GLU A 318 -13.63 3.88 -27.10
N GLU A 319 -12.34 3.82 -26.75
CA GLU A 319 -11.27 4.01 -27.74
C GLU A 319 -11.14 2.80 -28.68
N LYS A 320 -11.62 1.61 -28.29
CA LYS A 320 -11.71 0.45 -29.17
C LYS A 320 -12.69 0.69 -30.31
N PHE A 321 -13.87 1.27 -30.04
CA PHE A 321 -14.82 1.60 -31.11
C PHE A 321 -14.25 2.61 -32.11
N LYS A 322 -13.53 3.62 -31.63
CA LYS A 322 -12.84 4.57 -32.53
C LYS A 322 -11.72 3.90 -33.31
N LEU A 323 -10.99 2.98 -32.69
CA LEU A 323 -9.95 2.20 -33.36
C LEU A 323 -10.51 1.31 -34.47
N GLU A 324 -11.67 0.68 -34.24
CA GLU A 324 -12.39 -0.10 -35.26
C GLU A 324 -12.83 0.81 -36.44
N ALA A 325 -13.40 1.98 -36.16
CA ALA A 325 -13.74 2.96 -37.21
C ALA A 325 -12.50 3.47 -37.98
N PHE A 326 -11.39 3.69 -37.28
CA PHE A 326 -10.11 4.07 -37.88
C PHE A 326 -9.61 3.01 -38.86
N PHE A 327 -9.75 1.72 -38.55
CA PHE A 327 -9.36 0.65 -39.47
C PHE A 327 -10.16 0.67 -40.78
N GLU A 328 -11.46 0.97 -40.72
CA GLU A 328 -12.30 1.08 -41.91
C GLU A 328 -11.86 2.25 -42.80
N VAL A 329 -11.65 3.43 -42.20
CA VAL A 329 -11.21 4.65 -42.91
C VAL A 329 -9.83 4.48 -43.55
N GLN A 330 -8.90 3.83 -42.84
CA GLN A 330 -7.55 3.58 -43.33
C GLN A 330 -7.44 2.29 -44.17
N HIS A 331 -8.55 1.59 -44.40
CA HIS A 331 -8.61 0.32 -45.13
C HIS A 331 -7.66 -0.77 -44.59
N ILE A 332 -7.44 -0.80 -43.27
CA ILE A 332 -6.57 -1.78 -42.60
C ILE A 332 -7.35 -3.07 -42.41
N LYS A 333 -7.12 -4.08 -43.27
CA LYS A 333 -7.81 -5.38 -43.22
C LYS A 333 -7.02 -6.53 -42.60
N ASP A 334 -5.70 -6.38 -42.43
CA ASP A 334 -4.86 -7.43 -41.81
C ASP A 334 -5.21 -7.54 -40.32
N SER A 335 -5.78 -8.68 -39.93
CA SER A 335 -6.27 -8.92 -38.56
C SER A 335 -5.16 -8.90 -37.50
N LEU A 336 -3.95 -9.35 -37.86
CA LEU A 336 -2.80 -9.31 -36.96
C LEU A 336 -2.31 -7.86 -36.79
N LEU A 337 -2.35 -7.05 -37.84
CA LEU A 337 -2.03 -5.63 -37.74
C LEU A 337 -3.05 -4.92 -36.83
N GLN A 338 -4.34 -5.17 -37.00
CA GLN A 338 -5.39 -4.65 -36.11
C GLN A 338 -5.17 -5.07 -34.65
N GLU A 339 -4.81 -6.34 -34.41
CA GLU A 339 -4.49 -6.85 -33.08
C GLU A 339 -3.29 -6.12 -32.45
N ILE A 340 -2.22 -5.86 -33.22
CA ILE A 340 -1.06 -5.08 -32.76
C ILE A 340 -1.47 -3.65 -32.39
N TYR A 341 -2.30 -2.99 -33.20
CA TYR A 341 -2.86 -1.66 -32.86
C TYR A 341 -3.65 -1.70 -31.56
N PHE A 342 -4.47 -2.74 -31.36
CA PHE A 342 -5.24 -2.90 -30.13
C PHE A 342 -4.35 -3.12 -28.90
N LEU A 343 -3.28 -3.91 -29.02
CA LEU A 343 -2.27 -4.07 -27.96
C LEU A 343 -1.54 -2.76 -27.63
N LEU A 344 -1.23 -1.95 -28.65
CA LEU A 344 -0.63 -0.62 -28.47
C LEU A 344 -1.60 0.35 -27.76
N LEU A 345 -2.90 0.27 -28.06
CA LEU A 345 -3.95 1.02 -27.37
C LEU A 345 -4.07 0.58 -25.90
N GLN A 346 -4.10 -0.73 -25.64
CA GLN A 346 -4.08 -1.25 -24.27
C GLN A 346 -2.86 -0.75 -23.50
N ALA A 347 -1.66 -0.84 -24.10
CA ALA A 347 -0.44 -0.33 -23.49
C ALA A 347 -0.54 1.17 -23.15
N ARG A 348 -1.14 1.97 -24.05
CA ARG A 348 -1.34 3.41 -23.82
C ARG A 348 -2.20 3.72 -22.59
N LEU A 349 -3.18 2.88 -22.31
CA LEU A 349 -4.17 3.08 -21.23
C LEU A 349 -3.74 2.48 -19.89
N PHE A 350 -3.04 1.33 -19.91
CA PHE A 350 -2.75 0.59 -18.68
C PHE A 350 -1.30 0.73 -18.17
N SER A 351 -0.32 1.04 -19.02
CA SER A 351 1.11 0.98 -18.65
C SER A 351 1.72 2.26 -18.04
N LEU A 352 0.94 3.33 -17.83
CA LEU A 352 1.41 4.65 -17.35
C LEU A 352 2.67 5.19 -18.07
N GLY A 353 2.75 4.95 -19.38
CA GLY A 353 3.84 5.45 -20.20
C GLY A 353 5.05 4.52 -20.31
N ALA A 354 4.98 3.30 -19.78
CA ALA A 354 6.03 2.30 -20.01
C ALA A 354 5.94 1.69 -21.42
N GLY A 355 4.74 1.56 -21.97
CA GLY A 355 4.46 0.91 -23.25
C GLY A 355 4.60 -0.61 -23.20
N ILE A 356 4.41 -1.23 -24.37
CA ILE A 356 4.57 -2.66 -24.61
C ILE A 356 5.72 -2.92 -25.59
N SER A 357 6.59 -3.87 -25.29
CA SER A 357 7.70 -4.26 -26.14
C SER A 357 7.26 -5.18 -27.28
N LYS A 358 8.08 -5.25 -28.34
CA LYS A 358 7.84 -6.20 -29.44
C LYS A 358 7.85 -7.66 -28.96
N ALA A 359 8.62 -7.99 -27.93
CA ALA A 359 8.65 -9.34 -27.36
C ALA A 359 7.34 -9.69 -26.65
N GLU A 360 6.76 -8.74 -25.91
CA GLU A 360 5.44 -8.90 -25.29
C GLU A 360 4.33 -9.02 -26.34
N ILE A 361 4.38 -8.21 -27.42
CA ILE A 361 3.45 -8.33 -28.56
C ILE A 361 3.57 -9.72 -29.21
N MET A 362 4.79 -10.21 -29.45
CA MET A 362 5.01 -11.55 -30.02
C MET A 362 4.39 -12.66 -29.17
N ASN A 363 4.58 -12.58 -27.85
CA ASN A 363 4.03 -13.55 -26.93
C ASN A 363 2.49 -13.48 -26.92
N ALA A 364 1.93 -12.27 -26.84
CA ALA A 364 0.49 -12.04 -26.82
C ALA A 364 -0.21 -12.57 -28.09
N CYS A 365 0.37 -12.33 -29.27
CA CYS A 365 -0.19 -12.80 -30.54
C CYS A 365 0.16 -14.26 -30.89
N GLY A 366 1.08 -14.89 -30.14
CA GLY A 366 1.60 -16.23 -30.46
C GLY A 366 2.28 -16.33 -31.83
N LYS A 367 3.00 -15.28 -32.27
CA LYS A 367 3.62 -15.20 -33.61
C LYS A 367 5.14 -15.07 -33.55
N SER A 368 5.79 -15.50 -34.64
CA SER A 368 7.24 -15.39 -34.80
C SER A 368 7.70 -13.92 -34.85
N ARG A 369 8.98 -13.70 -34.50
CA ARG A 369 9.61 -12.38 -34.55
C ARG A 369 9.51 -11.72 -35.92
N GLY A 370 9.77 -12.48 -36.98
CA GLY A 370 9.71 -11.97 -38.36
C GLY A 370 8.30 -11.52 -38.74
N THR A 371 7.28 -12.29 -38.36
CA THR A 371 5.88 -11.97 -38.62
C THR A 371 5.48 -10.65 -37.96
N ILE A 372 5.74 -10.49 -36.66
CA ILE A 372 5.42 -9.27 -35.92
C ILE A 372 6.22 -8.09 -36.46
N PHE A 373 7.51 -8.26 -36.72
CA PHE A 373 8.34 -7.17 -37.22
C PHE A 373 7.87 -6.64 -38.58
N ASN A 374 7.44 -7.53 -39.48
CA ASN A 374 6.92 -7.15 -40.79
C ASN A 374 5.58 -6.39 -40.71
N ARG A 375 4.71 -6.71 -39.75
CA ARG A 375 3.44 -5.95 -39.53
C ARG A 375 3.73 -4.64 -38.81
N PHE A 376 4.58 -4.66 -37.81
CA PHE A 376 4.95 -3.47 -37.05
C PHE A 376 5.58 -2.39 -37.94
N LYS A 377 6.35 -2.77 -38.97
CA LYS A 377 6.89 -1.86 -39.98
C LYS A 377 5.83 -1.13 -40.82
N GLN A 378 4.62 -1.68 -40.90
CA GLN A 378 3.50 -1.06 -41.62
C GLN A 378 2.80 0.01 -40.78
N ILE A 379 3.11 0.12 -39.48
CA ILE A 379 2.57 1.14 -38.60
C ILE A 379 3.39 2.43 -38.79
N PRO A 380 2.80 3.53 -39.26
CA PRO A 380 3.48 4.81 -39.37
C PRO A 380 4.03 5.30 -38.02
N GLU A 381 5.19 5.96 -38.02
CA GLU A 381 5.84 6.42 -36.78
C GLU A 381 4.99 7.45 -36.03
N GLU A 382 4.21 8.26 -36.75
CA GLU A 382 3.28 9.25 -36.21
C GLU A 382 2.13 8.64 -35.39
N HIS A 383 1.84 7.35 -35.57
CA HIS A 383 0.85 6.62 -34.77
C HIS A 383 1.42 6.13 -33.43
N LEU A 384 2.75 6.14 -33.28
CA LEU A 384 3.43 5.50 -32.17
C LEU A 384 4.01 6.53 -31.19
N ILE A 385 3.91 6.22 -29.91
CA ILE A 385 4.73 6.83 -28.86
C ILE A 385 5.82 5.81 -28.51
N ARG A 386 7.07 6.17 -28.77
CA ARG A 386 8.23 5.31 -28.49
C ARG A 386 8.83 5.64 -27.13
N VAL A 387 9.02 4.60 -26.32
CA VAL A 387 9.63 4.68 -25.00
C VAL A 387 10.93 3.90 -25.04
N LYS A 388 12.06 4.61 -24.96
CA LYS A 388 13.39 3.99 -24.98
C LYS A 388 13.86 3.74 -23.56
N ASN A 389 14.00 2.47 -23.20
CA ASN A 389 14.64 2.03 -21.96
C ASN A 389 15.96 1.36 -22.33
N SER A 390 16.99 1.50 -21.49
CA SER A 390 18.40 1.14 -21.70
C SER A 390 18.70 0.05 -22.75
N ARG A 391 18.00 -1.08 -22.74
CA ARG A 391 18.19 -2.23 -23.66
C ARG A 391 16.97 -2.62 -24.51
N THR A 392 15.80 -2.04 -24.25
CA THR A 392 14.53 -2.43 -24.90
C THR A 392 13.69 -1.22 -25.27
N GLU A 393 13.03 -1.33 -26.41
CA GLU A 393 12.08 -0.32 -26.87
C GLU A 393 10.66 -0.82 -26.69
N SER A 394 9.87 0.04 -26.07
CA SER A 394 8.45 -0.17 -25.86
C SER A 394 7.65 0.89 -26.60
N TYR A 395 6.41 0.55 -26.94
CA TYR A 395 5.57 1.35 -27.80
C TYR A 395 4.16 1.48 -27.22
N MET A 396 3.48 2.56 -27.59
CA MET A 396 2.08 2.81 -27.28
C MET A 396 1.41 3.46 -28.48
N LEU A 397 0.09 3.36 -28.56
CA LEU A 397 -0.68 4.10 -29.56
C LEU A 397 -0.81 5.58 -29.18
N LYS A 398 -0.65 6.46 -30.16
CA LYS A 398 -0.97 7.88 -30.02
C LYS A 398 -2.48 8.07 -30.23
N ILE A 399 -3.23 8.31 -29.17
CA ILE A 399 -4.71 8.36 -29.22
C ILE A 399 -5.24 9.47 -30.15
N SER A 400 -4.48 10.54 -30.39
CA SER A 400 -4.89 11.62 -31.29
C SER A 400 -5.07 11.21 -32.76
N ILE A 401 -4.72 9.98 -33.15
CA ILE A 401 -5.01 9.46 -34.49
C ILE A 401 -6.43 8.89 -34.60
N LEU A 402 -7.13 8.75 -33.47
CA LEU A 402 -8.49 8.22 -33.35
C LEU A 402 -9.53 9.33 -33.23
N GLU A 403 -9.09 10.59 -33.21
CA GLU A 403 -9.91 11.81 -33.25
C GLU A 403 -10.02 12.28 -34.71
#